data_AF-A0A126V545-F1
#
_entry.id   AF-A0A126V545-F1
#
_cell.length_a   1.000
_cell.length_b   1.000
_cell.length_c   1.000
_cell.angle_alpha   90.00
_cell.angle_beta   90.00
_cell.angle_gamma   90.00
#
_symmetry.space_group_name_H-M   'P 1'
#
loop_
_entity.id
_entity.type
_entity.pdbx_description
1 polymer ?
#
loop_
_entity_poly.entity_id
_entity_poly.type
_entity_poly.pdbx_seq_one_letter_code
_entity_poly.pdbx_strand_id
1 'polypeptide(L)'
;MIWTLMILLSFLSIGMVLTPLFFGRKSPISEAQATPAVLVDQLEEVDRDSARGLISDVEAQGARQEIKRRILVAARRVHETPSQKGGEGCTLLWVAVLAVPIIAFSYYGIKGSPEISSLVFADRQTERQEEKRVVELTDKLLAELVADPEGGASQGWMLLAQTYYRMGRYEEAISAFETVAQREDATSATWSMLAEAMITAEQGVVTPKALIAIERAVALEPSNPAATFYKARAMEQSGDEAGAHDLLLARLALSDGFAPWMEAFVTQANFIGGPLGRRLISLADYAPMAQFATDENVGPTADDVAAASEMSQEDRTDFIRSMVNRLATRLEDEPDDLEGWLRLANAYTVLDEREQAITAYERAQALLMAISPTDPRIQNVEKALSDLME
;
A
#
# COMPACT_ATOMS: atom_id res chain seq x y z
N MET A 1 -10.56 32.03 5.18
CA MET A 1 -9.85 32.91 6.13
C MET A 1 -8.72 32.22 6.90
N ILE A 2 -8.86 30.96 7.34
CA ILE A 2 -7.78 30.28 8.08
C ILE A 2 -6.58 29.90 7.20
N TRP A 3 -6.84 29.47 5.96
CA TRP A 3 -5.81 29.11 4.98
C TRP A 3 -4.89 30.28 4.62
N THR A 4 -5.45 31.47 4.41
CA THR A 4 -4.66 32.68 4.15
C THR A 4 -3.76 33.04 5.34
N LEU A 5 -4.23 32.83 6.57
CA LEU A 5 -3.43 33.06 7.79
C LEU A 5 -2.31 32.01 7.93
N MET A 6 -2.59 30.74 7.67
CA MET A 6 -1.59 29.65 7.70
C MET A 6 -0.51 29.84 6.63
N ILE A 7 -0.90 30.24 5.41
CA ILE A 7 0.03 30.57 4.32
C ILE A 7 0.93 31.74 4.74
N LEU A 8 0.35 32.80 5.30
CA LEU A 8 1.10 33.97 5.75
C LEU A 8 2.07 33.64 6.89
N LEU A 9 1.65 32.85 7.88
CA LEU A 9 2.52 32.36 8.96
C LEU A 9 3.65 31.47 8.46
N SER A 10 3.38 30.62 7.46
CA SER A 10 4.40 29.76 6.84
C SER A 10 5.46 30.60 6.11
N PHE A 11 5.05 31.59 5.32
CA PHE A 11 5.98 32.51 4.67
C PHE A 11 6.77 33.35 5.69
N LEU A 12 6.15 33.78 6.79
CA LEU A 12 6.82 34.51 7.87
C LEU A 12 7.89 33.63 8.56
N SER A 13 7.57 32.38 8.86
CA SER A 13 8.49 31.39 9.43
C SER A 13 9.69 31.14 8.51
N ILE A 14 9.43 30.87 7.23
CA ILE A 14 10.48 30.68 6.21
C ILE A 14 11.36 31.92 6.11
N GLY A 15 10.75 33.11 6.05
CA GLY A 15 11.46 34.38 6.03
C GLY A 15 12.40 34.55 7.22
N MET A 16 11.94 34.27 8.44
CA MET A 16 12.73 34.40 9.66
C MET A 16 13.94 33.44 9.69
N VAL A 17 13.78 32.21 9.18
CA VAL A 17 14.86 31.22 9.06
C VAL A 17 15.87 31.61 7.97
N LEU A 18 15.40 32.20 6.86
CA LEU A 18 16.25 32.60 5.73
C LEU A 18 16.92 33.99 5.93
N THR A 19 16.41 34.83 6.82
CA THR A 19 16.97 36.17 7.12
C THR A 19 18.48 36.14 7.42
N PRO A 20 19.02 35.26 8.29
CA PRO A 20 20.45 35.19 8.55
C PRO A 20 21.32 34.72 7.36
N LEU A 21 20.71 34.16 6.31
CA LEU A 21 21.42 33.77 5.09
C LEU A 21 21.58 34.95 4.10
N PHE A 22 20.62 35.89 4.09
CA PHE A 22 20.68 37.08 3.23
C PHE A 22 21.48 38.21 3.85
N PHE A 23 21.37 38.40 5.17
CA PHE A 23 22.16 39.38 5.89
C PHE A 23 23.45 38.71 6.34
N GLY A 24 24.44 38.68 5.44
CA GLY A 24 25.78 38.20 5.73
C GLY A 24 26.22 38.72 7.09
N ARG A 25 26.60 37.79 7.99
CA ARG A 25 27.11 38.11 9.33
C ARG A 25 28.13 39.24 9.16
N LYS A 26 27.78 40.47 9.59
CA LYS A 26 28.80 41.48 9.87
C LYS A 26 29.68 40.80 10.90
N SER A 27 30.88 40.41 10.47
CA SER A 27 31.83 39.75 11.36
C SER A 27 31.96 40.68 12.58
N PRO A 28 31.70 40.20 13.80
CA PRO A 28 32.07 40.99 14.97
C PRO A 28 33.54 41.34 14.77
N ILE A 29 33.91 42.61 14.97
CA ILE A 29 35.28 43.12 14.83
C ILE A 29 36.20 42.05 15.42
N SER A 30 36.92 41.35 14.56
CA SER A 30 37.73 40.20 14.99
C SER A 30 38.75 40.74 15.99
N GLU A 31 39.03 40.01 17.07
CA GLU A 31 40.13 40.30 18.01
C GLU A 31 41.43 40.67 17.26
N ALA A 32 41.63 40.09 16.07
CA ALA A 32 42.75 40.36 15.18
C ALA A 32 42.82 41.80 14.63
N GLN A 33 41.69 42.51 14.52
CA GLN A 33 41.62 43.92 14.10
C GLN A 33 41.68 44.89 15.28
N ALA A 34 41.29 44.48 16.49
CA ALA A 34 41.36 45.31 17.70
C ALA A 34 42.76 45.33 18.35
N THR A 35 43.51 44.22 18.23
CA THR A 35 44.84 44.07 18.85
C THR A 35 45.88 45.11 18.38
N PRO A 36 45.97 45.49 17.09
CA PRO A 36 46.97 46.47 16.64
C PRO A 36 46.74 47.87 17.19
N ALA A 37 45.48 48.32 17.31
CA ALA A 37 45.16 49.66 17.79
C ALA A 37 45.55 49.85 19.27
N VAL A 38 45.30 48.84 20.10
CA VAL A 38 45.69 48.83 21.52
C VAL A 38 47.21 48.83 21.68
N LEU A 39 47.94 48.08 20.83
CA LEU A 39 49.41 48.04 20.89
C LEU A 39 50.07 49.36 20.45
N VAL A 40 49.41 50.13 19.56
CA VAL A 40 49.88 51.48 19.20
C VAL A 40 49.68 52.45 20.37
N ASP A 41 48.54 52.39 21.05
CA ASP A 41 48.26 53.21 22.23
C ASP A 41 49.25 52.91 23.39
N GLN A 42 49.59 51.64 23.59
CA GLN A 42 50.63 51.22 24.55
C GLN A 42 52.02 51.79 24.23
N LEU A 43 52.34 52.00 22.94
CA LEU A 43 53.61 52.62 22.55
C LEU A 43 53.65 54.10 22.95
N GLU A 44 52.53 54.82 22.73
CA GLU A 44 52.38 56.22 23.12
C GLU A 44 52.39 56.40 24.65
N GLU A 45 51.90 55.42 25.41
CA GLU A 45 51.97 55.44 26.87
C GLU A 45 53.41 55.29 27.38
N VAL A 46 54.19 54.36 26.81
CA VAL A 46 55.63 54.21 27.13
C VAL A 46 56.40 55.49 26.82
N ASP A 47 56.06 56.19 25.74
CA ASP A 47 56.68 57.46 25.37
C ASP A 47 56.38 58.56 26.39
N ARG A 48 55.13 58.64 26.88
CA ARG A 48 54.72 59.57 27.93
C ARG A 48 55.38 59.27 29.27
N ASP A 49 55.57 58.00 29.61
CA ASP A 49 56.20 57.60 30.88
C ASP A 49 57.70 57.85 30.91
N SER A 50 58.37 57.61 29.78
CA SER A 50 59.78 57.99 29.57
C SER A 50 59.96 59.50 29.65
N ALA A 51 59.10 60.29 28.98
CA ALA A 51 59.16 61.75 29.04
C ALA A 51 58.92 62.32 30.45
N ARG A 52 58.16 61.60 31.29
CA ARG A 52 57.90 61.94 32.70
C ARG A 52 58.99 61.44 33.66
N GLY A 53 59.99 60.71 33.17
CA GLY A 53 61.06 60.14 33.97
C GLY A 53 60.62 59.01 34.90
N LEU A 54 59.46 58.39 34.65
CA LEU A 54 58.93 57.29 35.45
C LEU A 54 59.64 55.96 35.16
N ILE A 55 60.26 55.84 33.99
CA ILE A 55 61.04 54.68 33.54
C ILE A 55 62.37 55.16 32.97
N SER A 56 63.42 54.33 33.06
CA SER A 56 64.72 54.67 32.47
C SER A 56 64.70 54.55 30.95
N ASP A 57 65.61 55.27 30.26
CA ASP A 57 65.70 55.21 28.79
C ASP A 57 65.97 53.79 28.27
N VAL A 58 66.73 53.00 29.02
CA VAL A 58 67.04 51.61 28.67
C VAL A 58 65.78 50.74 28.74
N GLU A 59 64.97 50.91 29.78
CA GLU A 59 63.69 50.20 29.93
C GLU A 59 62.67 50.64 28.87
N ALA A 60 62.58 51.94 28.58
CA ALA A 60 61.71 52.48 27.54
C ALA A 60 62.07 51.93 26.16
N GLN A 61 63.36 51.89 25.81
CA GLN A 61 63.82 51.31 24.54
C GLN A 61 63.50 49.81 24.45
N GLY A 62 63.69 49.06 25.54
CA GLY A 62 63.33 47.63 25.60
C GLY A 62 61.83 47.39 25.38
N ALA A 63 60.99 48.14 26.09
CA ALA A 63 59.53 48.06 25.97
C ALA A 63 59.04 48.40 24.54
N ARG A 64 59.59 49.46 23.94
CA ARG A 64 59.28 49.85 22.55
C ARG A 64 59.59 48.74 21.55
N GLN A 65 60.72 48.05 21.69
CA GLN A 65 61.07 46.97 20.76
C GLN A 65 60.15 45.76 20.89
N GLU A 66 59.78 45.36 22.12
CA GLU A 66 58.87 44.24 22.35
C GLU A 66 57.46 44.54 21.83
N ILE A 67 56.94 45.76 22.06
CA ILE A 67 55.63 46.19 21.53
C ILE A 67 55.64 46.18 20.00
N LYS A 68 56.68 46.75 19.35
CA LYS A 68 56.82 46.71 17.89
C LYS A 68 56.88 45.27 17.34
N ARG A 69 57.57 44.36 18.03
CA ARG A 69 57.61 42.93 17.68
C ARG A 69 56.21 42.31 17.75
N ARG A 70 55.43 42.61 18.78
CA ARG A 70 54.04 42.12 18.93
C ARG A 70 53.11 42.66 17.85
N ILE A 71 53.28 43.93 17.44
CA ILE A 71 52.54 44.52 16.32
C ILE A 71 52.82 43.74 15.02
N LEU A 72 54.08 43.41 14.74
CA LEU A 72 54.45 42.63 13.56
C LEU A 72 53.90 41.20 13.57
N VAL A 73 53.92 40.54 14.73
CA VAL A 73 53.33 39.19 14.88
C VAL A 73 51.81 39.21 14.71
N ALA A 74 51.14 40.21 15.26
CA ALA A 74 49.70 40.39 15.08
C ALA A 74 49.34 40.67 13.61
N ALA A 75 50.10 41.53 12.92
CA ALA A 75 49.91 41.82 11.49
C ALA A 75 50.09 40.57 10.61
N ARG A 76 51.05 39.69 10.95
CA ARG A 76 51.27 38.44 10.20
C ARG A 76 50.11 37.46 10.35
N ARG A 77 49.52 37.33 11.54
CA ARG A 77 48.34 36.47 11.77
C ARG A 77 47.12 36.92 10.97
N VAL A 78 46.94 38.23 10.77
CA VAL A 78 45.85 38.77 9.94
C VAL A 78 46.01 38.36 8.47
N HIS A 79 47.24 38.25 7.96
CA HIS A 79 47.51 37.79 6.59
C HIS A 79 47.46 36.27 6.43
N GLU A 80 47.74 35.49 7.48
CA GLU A 80 47.77 34.02 7.40
C GLU A 80 46.43 33.34 7.70
N THR A 81 45.40 34.08 8.12
CA THR A 81 44.08 33.48 8.37
C THR A 81 43.37 33.21 7.04
N PRO A 82 43.15 31.95 6.62
CA PRO A 82 42.46 31.67 5.37
C PRO A 82 41.02 32.16 5.49
N SER A 83 40.55 32.93 4.50
CA SER A 83 39.13 33.21 4.31
C SER A 83 38.42 31.86 4.10
N GLN A 84 37.72 31.37 5.12
CA GLN A 84 36.75 30.29 4.93
C GLN A 84 35.67 30.82 3.99
N LYS A 85 35.67 30.35 2.74
CA LYS A 85 34.58 30.58 1.79
C LYS A 85 33.30 29.95 2.34
N GLY A 86 32.50 30.72 3.07
CA GLY A 86 31.20 30.32 3.59
C GLY A 86 30.12 30.23 2.50
N GLY A 87 30.35 29.44 1.45
CA GLY A 87 29.47 29.37 0.27
C GLY A 87 28.73 28.05 0.07
N GLU A 88 29.28 26.91 0.53
CA GLU A 88 28.80 25.59 0.09
C GLU A 88 27.61 25.06 0.92
N GLY A 89 27.46 25.46 2.18
CA GLY A 89 26.30 25.08 2.99
C GLY A 89 25.02 25.84 2.64
N CYS A 90 25.14 27.02 2.03
CA CYS A 90 24.00 27.88 1.73
C CYS A 90 23.23 27.38 0.50
N THR A 91 23.92 26.89 -0.53
CA THR A 91 23.29 26.33 -1.74
C THR A 91 22.48 25.07 -1.45
N LEU A 92 22.99 24.20 -0.57
CA LEU A 92 22.33 22.95 -0.19
C LEU A 92 21.04 23.20 0.60
N LEU A 93 21.02 24.25 1.45
CA LEU A 93 19.82 24.71 2.13
C LEU A 93 18.77 25.27 1.16
N TRP A 94 19.19 26.04 0.15
CA TRP A 94 18.29 26.54 -0.89
C TRP A 94 17.66 25.43 -1.72
N VAL A 95 18.46 24.42 -2.09
CA VAL A 95 17.95 23.23 -2.78
C VAL A 95 16.92 22.50 -1.93
N ALA A 96 17.17 22.31 -0.63
CA ALA A 96 16.22 21.65 0.27
C ALA A 96 14.90 22.44 0.42
N VAL A 97 14.97 23.77 0.55
CA VAL A 97 13.79 24.64 0.69
C VAL A 97 12.88 24.58 -0.54
N LEU A 98 13.43 24.42 -1.74
CA LEU A 98 12.66 24.28 -2.97
C LEU A 98 12.23 22.83 -3.24
N ALA A 99 13.12 21.85 -3.00
CA ALA A 99 12.86 20.46 -3.32
C ALA A 99 11.77 19.84 -2.43
N VAL A 100 11.78 20.12 -1.12
CA VAL A 100 10.84 19.50 -0.17
C VAL A 100 9.37 19.82 -0.51
N PRO A 101 8.96 21.09 -0.73
CA PRO A 101 7.59 21.40 -1.13
C PRO A 101 7.23 20.77 -2.47
N ILE A 102 8.13 20.81 -3.47
CA ILE A 102 7.86 20.22 -4.79
C ILE A 102 7.60 18.72 -4.67
N ILE A 103 8.47 17.99 -3.96
CA ILE A 103 8.30 16.56 -3.72
C ILE A 103 7.00 16.28 -2.96
N ALA A 104 6.69 17.05 -1.92
CA ALA A 104 5.46 16.89 -1.14
C ALA A 104 4.19 17.11 -2.00
N PHE A 105 4.16 18.16 -2.81
CA PHE A 105 3.04 18.45 -3.72
C PHE A 105 2.92 17.39 -4.83
N SER A 106 4.03 16.96 -5.44
CA SER A 106 4.03 15.90 -6.44
C SER A 106 3.54 14.57 -5.85
N TYR A 107 4.01 14.22 -4.66
CA TYR A 107 3.57 13.01 -3.96
C TYR A 107 2.07 13.06 -3.64
N TYR A 108 1.58 14.19 -3.10
CA TYR A 108 0.16 14.37 -2.83
C TYR A 108 -0.69 14.38 -4.11
N GLY A 109 -0.18 14.90 -5.21
CA GLY A 109 -0.88 14.85 -6.51
C GLY A 109 -1.02 13.43 -7.07
N ILE A 110 -0.02 12.56 -6.87
CA ILE A 110 -0.02 11.18 -7.38
C ILE A 110 -0.78 10.22 -6.45
N LYS A 111 -0.63 10.39 -5.12
CA LYS A 111 -1.16 9.45 -4.12
C LYS A 111 -2.32 9.98 -3.30
N GLY A 112 -2.48 11.29 -3.22
CA GLY A 112 -3.57 11.93 -2.50
C GLY A 112 -4.85 11.99 -3.32
N SER A 113 -5.87 12.60 -2.73
CA SER A 113 -7.18 12.76 -3.35
C SER A 113 -7.58 14.24 -3.29
N PRO A 114 -6.90 15.12 -4.06
CA PRO A 114 -7.14 16.57 -4.02
C PRO A 114 -8.57 16.95 -4.43
N GLU A 115 -9.23 16.08 -5.19
CA GLU A 115 -10.62 16.20 -5.64
C GLU A 115 -11.64 16.04 -4.48
N ILE A 116 -11.24 15.41 -3.37
CA ILE A 116 -12.13 15.21 -2.22
C ILE A 116 -12.23 16.52 -1.44
N SER A 117 -13.39 17.15 -1.52
CA SER A 117 -13.71 18.34 -0.72
C SER A 117 -13.54 18.03 0.77
N SER A 118 -12.78 18.85 1.48
CA SER A 118 -12.65 18.74 2.93
C SER A 118 -14.01 19.04 3.59
N LEU A 119 -14.67 18.01 4.12
CA LEU A 119 -15.88 18.21 4.92
C LEU A 119 -15.54 18.97 6.21
N VAL A 120 -16.30 20.02 6.50
CA VAL A 120 -16.14 20.79 7.74
C VAL A 120 -16.54 19.89 8.91
N PHE A 121 -15.93 20.05 10.10
CA PHE A 121 -16.24 19.23 11.27
C PHE A 121 -17.74 19.21 11.66
N ALA A 122 -18.48 20.28 11.30
CA ALA A 122 -19.93 20.37 11.46
C ALA A 122 -20.70 19.42 10.54
N ASP A 123 -20.18 19.15 9.33
CA ASP A 123 -20.78 18.23 8.36
C ASP A 123 -20.54 16.76 8.71
N ARG A 124 -19.60 16.47 9.62
CA ARG A 124 -19.41 15.12 10.23
C ARG A 124 -20.33 14.84 11.42
N GLN A 125 -21.37 15.66 11.60
CA GLN A 125 -22.36 15.40 12.65
C GLN A 125 -23.24 14.20 12.28
N THR A 126 -23.55 14.00 11.01
CA THR A 126 -24.28 12.83 10.50
C THR A 126 -23.48 11.55 10.72
N GLU A 127 -22.21 11.51 10.32
CA GLU A 127 -21.32 10.35 10.55
C GLU A 127 -21.26 9.95 12.03
N ARG A 128 -21.06 10.91 12.94
CA ARG A 128 -21.05 10.64 14.39
C ARG A 128 -22.40 10.21 14.94
N GLN A 129 -23.50 10.74 14.38
CA GLN A 129 -24.84 10.29 14.76
C GLN A 129 -25.08 8.85 14.29
N GLU A 130 -24.60 8.49 13.11
CA GLU A 130 -24.64 7.13 12.58
C GLU A 130 -23.80 6.17 13.44
N GLU A 131 -22.55 6.53 13.79
CA GLU A 131 -21.71 5.74 14.69
C GLU A 131 -22.40 5.49 16.03
N LYS A 132 -22.94 6.53 16.66
CA LYS A 132 -23.70 6.41 17.92
C LYS A 132 -24.92 5.51 17.77
N ARG A 133 -25.64 5.63 16.65
CA ARG A 133 -26.81 4.81 16.36
C ARG A 133 -26.44 3.34 16.18
N VAL A 134 -25.30 3.04 15.52
CA VAL A 134 -24.79 1.68 15.39
C VAL A 134 -24.47 1.10 16.77
N VAL A 135 -23.78 1.85 17.63
CA VAL A 135 -23.50 1.43 19.02
C VAL A 135 -24.80 1.13 19.77
N GLU A 136 -25.76 2.05 19.74
CA GLU A 136 -27.04 1.91 20.44
C GLU A 136 -27.84 0.70 19.96
N LEU A 137 -27.93 0.48 18.65
CA LEU A 137 -28.61 -0.68 18.07
C LEU A 137 -27.91 -1.99 18.42
N THR A 138 -26.57 -1.98 18.47
CA THR A 138 -25.76 -3.15 18.86
C THR A 138 -26.01 -3.51 20.32
N ASP A 139 -26.01 -2.52 21.21
CA ASP A 139 -26.28 -2.74 22.65
C ASP A 139 -27.72 -3.21 22.88
N LYS A 140 -28.68 -2.68 22.12
CA LYS A 140 -30.08 -3.15 22.16
C LYS A 140 -30.20 -4.60 21.69
N LEU A 141 -29.53 -4.97 20.60
CA LEU A 141 -29.52 -6.35 20.10
C LEU A 141 -28.90 -7.31 21.13
N LEU A 142 -27.79 -6.93 21.75
CA LEU A 142 -27.19 -7.73 22.84
C LEU A 142 -28.18 -7.92 23.98
N ALA A 143 -28.84 -6.86 24.43
CA ALA A 143 -29.82 -6.93 25.52
C ALA A 143 -31.00 -7.86 25.18
N GLU A 144 -31.48 -7.82 23.94
CA GLU A 144 -32.57 -8.69 23.46
C GLU A 144 -32.12 -10.16 23.41
N LEU A 145 -30.93 -10.45 22.88
CA LEU A 145 -30.38 -11.81 22.81
C LEU A 145 -30.11 -12.43 24.18
N VAL A 146 -29.65 -11.62 25.14
CA VAL A 146 -29.39 -12.08 26.52
C VAL A 146 -30.69 -12.24 27.32
N ALA A 147 -31.70 -11.43 27.06
CA ALA A 147 -33.00 -11.52 27.73
C ALA A 147 -33.85 -12.71 27.25
N ASP A 148 -33.57 -13.24 26.06
CA ASP A 148 -34.22 -14.43 25.53
C ASP A 148 -33.87 -15.67 26.40
N PRO A 149 -34.87 -16.35 27.00
CA PRO A 149 -34.65 -17.53 27.84
C PRO A 149 -33.94 -18.70 27.14
N GLU A 150 -34.06 -18.81 25.81
CA GLU A 150 -33.37 -19.82 25.00
C GLU A 150 -31.95 -19.38 24.60
N GLY A 151 -31.50 -18.23 25.13
CA GLY A 151 -30.18 -17.66 24.87
C GLY A 151 -30.06 -16.93 23.53
N GLY A 152 -31.18 -16.61 22.86
CA GLY A 152 -31.22 -15.84 21.62
C GLY A 152 -30.78 -16.62 20.38
N ALA A 153 -31.28 -16.26 19.19
CA ALA A 153 -30.96 -16.97 17.95
C ALA A 153 -29.49 -16.83 17.52
N SER A 154 -28.89 -17.91 17.00
CA SER A 154 -27.49 -17.93 16.55
C SER A 154 -27.19 -16.89 15.48
N GLN A 155 -28.14 -16.61 14.58
CA GLN A 155 -28.00 -15.57 13.56
C GLN A 155 -27.86 -14.17 14.17
N GLY A 156 -28.57 -13.90 15.28
CA GLY A 156 -28.45 -12.63 15.99
C GLY A 156 -27.08 -12.46 16.64
N TRP A 157 -26.56 -13.52 17.28
CA TRP A 157 -25.21 -13.52 17.83
C TRP A 157 -24.13 -13.39 16.75
N MET A 158 -24.30 -14.03 15.59
CA MET A 158 -23.38 -13.86 14.45
C MET A 158 -23.38 -12.42 13.91
N LEU A 159 -24.55 -11.78 13.83
CA LEU A 159 -24.64 -10.37 13.42
C LEU A 159 -23.97 -9.45 14.44
N LEU A 160 -24.21 -9.70 15.73
CA LEU A 160 -23.60 -8.96 16.83
C LEU A 160 -22.06 -9.05 16.76
N ALA A 161 -21.54 -10.27 16.61
CA ALA A 161 -20.11 -10.54 16.54
C ALA A 161 -19.43 -9.82 15.35
N GLN A 162 -20.01 -9.89 14.15
CA GLN A 162 -19.53 -9.18 12.96
C GLN A 162 -19.56 -7.66 13.12
N THR A 163 -20.59 -7.15 13.79
CA THR A 163 -20.73 -5.71 14.06
C THR A 163 -19.64 -5.25 15.02
N TYR A 164 -19.40 -5.98 16.12
CA TYR A 164 -18.29 -5.70 17.03
C TYR A 164 -16.94 -5.78 16.34
N TYR A 165 -16.72 -6.78 15.48
CA TYR A 165 -15.48 -6.93 14.72
C TYR A 165 -15.22 -5.71 13.83
N ARG A 166 -16.23 -5.24 13.07
CA ARG A 166 -16.14 -4.03 12.23
C ARG A 166 -15.91 -2.75 13.03
N MET A 167 -16.36 -2.70 14.28
CA MET A 167 -16.13 -1.59 15.19
C MET A 167 -14.74 -1.62 15.85
N GLY A 168 -13.93 -2.65 15.59
CA GLY A 168 -12.64 -2.87 16.27
C GLY A 168 -12.77 -3.36 17.72
N ARG A 169 -13.97 -3.79 18.13
CA ARG A 169 -14.28 -4.33 19.46
C ARG A 169 -14.08 -5.85 19.45
N TYR A 170 -12.83 -6.28 19.31
CA TYR A 170 -12.52 -7.68 19.01
C TYR A 170 -12.85 -8.64 20.15
N GLU A 171 -12.67 -8.24 21.41
CA GLU A 171 -13.00 -9.08 22.58
C GLU A 171 -14.51 -9.39 22.67
N GLU A 172 -15.34 -8.38 22.42
CA GLU A 172 -16.80 -8.57 22.37
C GLU A 172 -17.22 -9.40 21.16
N ALA A 173 -16.54 -9.23 20.02
CA ALA A 173 -16.75 -10.07 18.85
C ALA A 173 -16.42 -11.54 19.13
N ILE A 174 -15.26 -11.81 19.76
CA ILE A 174 -14.83 -13.16 20.16
C ILE A 174 -15.90 -13.78 21.08
N SER A 175 -16.34 -13.04 22.11
CA SER A 175 -17.35 -13.53 23.05
C SER A 175 -18.67 -13.90 22.35
N ALA A 176 -19.12 -13.07 21.40
CA ALA A 176 -20.34 -13.34 20.64
C ALA A 176 -20.19 -14.53 19.65
N PHE A 177 -19.04 -14.66 18.98
CA PHE A 177 -18.74 -15.81 18.13
C PHE A 177 -18.65 -17.10 18.95
N GLU A 178 -18.06 -17.06 20.15
CA GLU A 178 -17.97 -18.22 21.07
C GLU A 178 -19.35 -18.72 21.50
N THR A 179 -20.29 -17.82 21.76
CA THR A 179 -21.68 -18.19 22.07
C THR A 179 -22.30 -19.04 20.95
N VAL A 180 -22.00 -18.73 19.68
CA VAL A 180 -22.50 -19.52 18.53
C VAL A 180 -21.67 -20.79 18.35
N ALA A 181 -20.35 -20.71 18.50
CA ALA A 181 -19.44 -21.85 18.32
C ALA A 181 -19.74 -23.02 19.28
N GLN A 182 -20.35 -22.75 20.44
CA GLN A 182 -20.77 -23.78 21.41
C GLN A 182 -22.10 -24.46 21.07
N ARG A 183 -22.78 -24.05 19.99
CA ARG A 183 -24.11 -24.56 19.61
C ARG A 183 -24.01 -25.63 18.52
N GLU A 184 -25.07 -26.42 18.39
CA GLU A 184 -25.14 -27.49 17.39
C GLU A 184 -25.16 -26.97 15.95
N ASP A 185 -25.67 -25.76 15.73
CA ASP A 185 -25.76 -25.11 14.42
C ASP A 185 -24.49 -24.33 14.04
N ALA A 186 -23.40 -24.45 14.80
CA ALA A 186 -22.12 -23.84 14.48
C ALA A 186 -21.54 -24.39 13.16
N THR A 187 -21.21 -23.49 12.24
CA THR A 187 -20.70 -23.83 10.90
C THR A 187 -19.20 -23.64 10.80
N SER A 188 -18.57 -24.14 9.72
CA SER A 188 -17.17 -23.83 9.44
C SER A 188 -16.89 -22.33 9.42
N ALA A 189 -17.83 -21.53 8.86
CA ALA A 189 -17.74 -20.07 8.84
C ALA A 189 -17.71 -19.47 10.25
N THR A 190 -18.55 -19.95 11.18
CA THR A 190 -18.54 -19.51 12.58
C THR A 190 -17.17 -19.68 13.22
N TRP A 191 -16.55 -20.85 13.04
CA TRP A 191 -15.25 -21.17 13.61
C TRP A 191 -14.10 -20.39 12.94
N SER A 192 -14.14 -20.19 11.61
CA SER A 192 -13.12 -19.39 10.93
C SER A 192 -13.20 -17.90 11.30
N MET A 193 -14.39 -17.36 11.49
CA MET A 193 -14.58 -15.96 11.93
C MET A 193 -14.17 -15.76 13.39
N LEU A 194 -14.43 -16.76 14.25
CA LEU A 194 -13.93 -16.78 15.62
C LEU A 194 -12.39 -16.78 15.64
N ALA A 195 -11.76 -17.63 14.81
CA ALA A 195 -10.31 -17.64 14.66
C ALA A 195 -9.76 -16.29 14.16
N GLU A 196 -10.36 -15.72 13.13
CA GLU A 196 -10.02 -14.39 12.61
C GLU A 196 -10.10 -13.33 13.71
N ALA A 197 -11.19 -13.29 14.48
CA ALA A 197 -11.35 -12.32 15.56
C ALA A 197 -10.23 -12.41 16.61
N MET A 198 -9.86 -13.63 17.02
CA MET A 198 -8.75 -13.87 17.95
C MET A 198 -7.40 -13.46 17.36
N ILE A 199 -7.13 -13.80 16.09
CA ILE A 199 -5.87 -13.47 15.42
C ILE A 199 -5.73 -11.95 15.26
N THR A 200 -6.81 -11.26 14.88
CA THR A 200 -6.82 -9.81 14.72
C THR A 200 -6.65 -9.09 16.07
N ALA A 201 -7.29 -9.57 17.14
CA ALA A 201 -7.07 -9.06 18.49
C ALA A 201 -5.59 -9.15 18.92
N GLU A 202 -4.91 -10.22 18.51
CA GLU A 202 -3.50 -10.50 18.76
C GLU A 202 -2.58 -9.98 17.63
N GLN A 203 -3.03 -8.97 16.87
CA GLN A 203 -2.25 -8.27 15.84
C GLN A 203 -1.64 -9.21 14.78
N GLY A 204 -2.37 -10.26 14.43
CA GLY A 204 -1.99 -11.22 13.41
C GLY A 204 -1.26 -12.45 13.93
N VAL A 205 -1.07 -12.61 15.24
CA VAL A 205 -0.45 -13.80 15.86
C VAL A 205 -1.50 -14.91 16.01
N VAL A 206 -1.16 -16.13 15.58
CA VAL A 206 -2.02 -17.30 15.73
C VAL A 206 -1.73 -17.98 17.08
N THR A 207 -2.57 -17.67 18.08
CA THR A 207 -2.47 -18.29 19.41
C THR A 207 -2.96 -19.75 19.40
N PRO A 208 -2.61 -20.57 20.42
CA PRO A 208 -3.11 -21.94 20.52
C PRO A 208 -4.65 -22.03 20.51
N LYS A 209 -5.34 -21.06 21.10
CA LYS A 209 -6.81 -20.99 21.09
C LYS A 209 -7.36 -20.72 19.69
N ALA A 210 -6.72 -19.80 18.95
CA ALA A 210 -7.07 -19.54 17.56
C ALA A 210 -6.83 -20.77 16.68
N LEU A 211 -5.72 -21.49 16.88
CA LEU A 211 -5.42 -22.73 16.16
C LEU A 211 -6.51 -23.78 16.33
N ILE A 212 -7.04 -23.98 17.54
CA ILE A 212 -8.15 -24.92 17.79
C ILE A 212 -9.40 -24.52 16.96
N ALA A 213 -9.72 -23.23 16.91
CA ALA A 213 -10.85 -22.75 16.11
C ALA A 213 -10.63 -22.95 14.60
N ILE A 214 -9.41 -22.71 14.11
CA ILE A 214 -9.01 -22.99 12.71
C ILE A 214 -9.19 -24.47 12.39
N GLU A 215 -8.65 -25.36 13.24
CA GLU A 215 -8.74 -26.81 13.05
C GLU A 215 -10.19 -27.29 13.04
N ARG A 216 -11.03 -26.72 13.90
CA ARG A 216 -12.46 -27.02 13.91
C ARG A 216 -13.16 -26.55 12.64
N ALA A 217 -12.83 -25.36 12.13
CA ALA A 217 -13.38 -24.85 10.87
C ALA A 217 -12.99 -25.75 9.68
N VAL A 218 -11.71 -26.13 9.57
CA VAL A 218 -11.22 -27.01 8.50
C VAL A 218 -11.82 -28.41 8.61
N ALA A 219 -12.03 -28.93 9.83
CA ALA A 219 -12.65 -30.24 10.04
C ALA A 219 -14.13 -30.27 9.62
N LEU A 220 -14.85 -29.15 9.77
CA LEU A 220 -16.25 -29.02 9.31
C LEU A 220 -16.35 -28.83 7.80
N GLU A 221 -15.46 -28.02 7.22
CA GLU A 221 -15.45 -27.75 5.79
C GLU A 221 -14.01 -27.48 5.29
N PRO A 222 -13.36 -28.48 4.67
CA PRO A 222 -12.02 -28.31 4.11
C PRO A 222 -11.92 -27.28 2.98
N SER A 223 -13.04 -26.98 2.31
CA SER A 223 -13.11 -25.97 1.24
C SER A 223 -13.20 -24.53 1.75
N ASN A 224 -13.39 -24.29 3.06
CA ASN A 224 -13.50 -22.95 3.62
C ASN A 224 -12.19 -22.16 3.38
N PRO A 225 -12.21 -21.08 2.57
CA PRO A 225 -11.02 -20.32 2.23
C PRO A 225 -10.44 -19.58 3.44
N ALA A 226 -11.26 -19.01 4.31
CA ALA A 226 -10.77 -18.30 5.50
C ALA A 226 -10.03 -19.25 6.46
N ALA A 227 -10.62 -20.42 6.72
CA ALA A 227 -10.00 -21.44 7.56
C ALA A 227 -8.65 -21.92 6.99
N THR A 228 -8.58 -22.15 5.68
CA THR A 228 -7.35 -22.58 5.00
C THR A 228 -6.27 -21.49 5.04
N PHE A 229 -6.65 -20.22 4.85
CA PHE A 229 -5.72 -19.09 4.90
C PHE A 229 -5.08 -18.96 6.29
N TYR A 230 -5.89 -18.97 7.35
CA TYR A 230 -5.35 -18.87 8.72
C TYR A 230 -4.57 -20.10 9.14
N LYS A 231 -4.90 -21.30 8.62
CA LYS A 231 -4.08 -22.50 8.82
C LYS A 231 -2.70 -22.34 8.19
N ALA A 232 -2.61 -21.85 6.96
CA ALA A 232 -1.33 -21.56 6.32
C ALA A 232 -0.51 -20.53 7.11
N ARG A 233 -1.16 -19.47 7.63
CA ARG A 233 -0.50 -18.49 8.52
C ARG A 233 0.01 -19.11 9.82
N ALA A 234 -0.72 -20.06 10.40
CA ALA A 234 -0.27 -20.79 11.59
C ALA A 234 0.96 -21.68 11.29
N MET A 235 0.97 -22.33 10.12
CA MET A 235 2.08 -23.14 9.64
C MET A 235 3.33 -22.27 9.38
N GLU A 236 3.17 -21.12 8.73
CA GLU A 236 4.21 -20.11 8.56
C GLU A 236 4.81 -19.68 9.91
N GLN A 237 3.98 -19.29 10.88
CA GLN A 237 4.45 -18.83 12.20
C GLN A 237 5.13 -19.92 13.04
N SER A 238 4.82 -21.19 12.76
CA SER A 238 5.48 -22.34 13.38
C SER A 238 6.71 -22.84 12.62
N GLY A 239 7.05 -22.21 11.48
CA GLY A 239 8.22 -22.51 10.67
C GLY A 239 8.00 -23.53 9.55
N ASP A 240 6.78 -24.05 9.37
CA ASP A 240 6.41 -24.91 8.24
C ASP A 240 5.98 -24.06 7.03
N GLU A 241 6.91 -23.26 6.52
CA GLU A 241 6.70 -22.38 5.36
C GLU A 241 6.39 -23.19 4.09
N ALA A 242 7.05 -24.33 3.89
CA ALA A 242 6.82 -25.19 2.73
C ALA A 242 5.40 -25.78 2.74
N GLY A 243 4.95 -26.32 3.88
CA GLY A 243 3.59 -26.83 4.02
C GLY A 243 2.54 -25.72 3.90
N ALA A 244 2.81 -24.54 4.46
CA ALA A 244 1.93 -23.38 4.34
C ALA A 244 1.72 -22.97 2.88
N HIS A 245 2.83 -22.86 2.13
CA HIS A 245 2.81 -22.55 0.71
C HIS A 245 2.00 -23.58 -0.09
N ASP A 246 2.30 -24.87 0.08
CA ASP A 246 1.65 -25.95 -0.66
C ASP A 246 0.15 -26.05 -0.35
N LEU A 247 -0.25 -25.78 0.90
CA LEU A 247 -1.65 -25.70 1.31
C LEU A 247 -2.42 -24.59 0.58
N LEU A 248 -1.83 -23.40 0.44
CA LEU A 248 -2.44 -22.29 -0.28
C LEU A 248 -2.63 -22.63 -1.77
N LEU A 249 -1.61 -23.23 -2.40
CA LEU A 249 -1.68 -23.64 -3.81
C LEU A 249 -2.75 -24.71 -4.05
N ALA A 250 -2.82 -25.70 -3.17
CA ALA A 250 -3.81 -26.76 -3.26
C ALA A 250 -5.23 -26.19 -3.21
N ARG A 251 -5.48 -25.19 -2.36
CA ARG A 251 -6.80 -24.54 -2.30
C ARG A 251 -7.11 -23.69 -3.53
N LEU A 252 -6.12 -22.98 -4.07
CA LEU A 252 -6.27 -22.22 -5.32
C LEU A 252 -6.60 -23.14 -6.49
N ALA A 253 -5.97 -24.31 -6.57
CA ALA A 253 -6.19 -25.29 -7.64
C ALA A 253 -7.58 -25.95 -7.61
N LEU A 254 -8.24 -25.96 -6.45
CA LEU A 254 -9.60 -26.50 -6.26
C LEU A 254 -10.71 -25.49 -6.58
N SER A 255 -10.38 -24.26 -7.02
CA SER A 255 -11.38 -23.26 -7.38
C SER A 255 -11.87 -23.45 -8.81
N ASP A 256 -13.19 -23.47 -8.99
CA ASP A 256 -13.85 -23.57 -10.30
C ASP A 256 -13.85 -22.24 -11.08
N GLY A 257 -13.24 -21.19 -10.51
CA GLY A 257 -13.13 -19.88 -11.13
C GLY A 257 -12.57 -18.83 -10.19
N PHE A 258 -12.49 -17.59 -10.69
CA PHE A 258 -12.01 -16.47 -9.90
C PHE A 258 -12.94 -16.14 -8.75
N ALA A 259 -12.39 -16.05 -7.54
CA ALA A 259 -13.09 -15.61 -6.35
C ALA A 259 -12.31 -14.48 -5.64
N PRO A 260 -13.01 -13.53 -4.97
CA PRO A 260 -12.36 -12.37 -4.34
C PRO A 260 -11.25 -12.71 -3.34
N TRP A 261 -11.32 -13.87 -2.69
CA TRP A 261 -10.33 -14.32 -1.71
C TRP A 261 -9.02 -14.84 -2.33
N MET A 262 -9.01 -15.18 -3.63
CA MET A 262 -7.85 -15.82 -4.27
C MET A 262 -6.63 -14.89 -4.34
N GLU A 263 -6.84 -13.58 -4.43
CA GLU A 263 -5.75 -12.60 -4.49
C GLU A 263 -4.91 -12.60 -3.22
N ALA A 264 -5.58 -12.73 -2.06
CA ALA A 264 -4.92 -12.84 -0.77
C ALA A 264 -4.07 -14.12 -0.69
N PHE A 265 -4.56 -15.23 -1.24
CA PHE A 265 -3.83 -16.50 -1.31
C PHE A 265 -2.60 -16.41 -2.20
N VAL A 266 -2.73 -15.84 -3.41
CA VAL A 266 -1.59 -15.63 -4.33
C VAL A 266 -0.53 -14.74 -3.68
N THR A 267 -0.96 -13.65 -3.04
CA THR A 267 -0.05 -12.73 -2.35
C THR A 267 0.71 -13.43 -1.23
N GLN A 268 0.01 -14.17 -0.36
CA GLN A 268 0.63 -14.89 0.75
C GLN A 268 1.53 -16.03 0.26
N ALA A 269 1.10 -16.79 -0.75
CA ALA A 269 1.91 -17.85 -1.34
C ALA A 269 3.20 -17.30 -1.96
N ASN A 270 3.16 -16.18 -2.69
CA ASN A 270 4.37 -15.54 -3.21
C ASN A 270 5.29 -15.02 -2.10
N PHE A 271 4.72 -14.45 -1.03
CA PHE A 271 5.47 -13.99 0.12
C PHE A 271 6.25 -15.13 0.79
N ILE A 272 5.59 -16.26 1.04
CA ILE A 272 6.21 -17.46 1.65
C ILE A 272 7.16 -18.16 0.65
N GLY A 273 6.78 -18.24 -0.62
CA GLY A 273 7.51 -18.95 -1.67
C GLY A 273 8.81 -18.27 -2.08
N GLY A 274 8.91 -16.94 -1.98
CA GLY A 274 10.10 -16.17 -2.36
C GLY A 274 11.38 -16.63 -1.65
N PRO A 275 11.42 -16.62 -0.29
CA PRO A 275 12.56 -17.12 0.49
C PRO A 275 12.89 -18.60 0.21
N LEU A 276 11.89 -19.41 -0.14
CA LEU A 276 12.03 -20.83 -0.49
C LEU A 276 12.51 -21.05 -1.93
N GLY A 277 12.68 -20.00 -2.74
CA GLY A 277 13.07 -20.11 -4.15
C GLY A 277 11.98 -20.69 -5.06
N ARG A 278 10.70 -20.60 -4.67
CA ARG A 278 9.56 -21.05 -5.49
C ARG A 278 9.25 -20.03 -6.59
N ARG A 279 8.69 -20.53 -7.70
CA ARG A 279 8.21 -19.69 -8.82
C ARG A 279 7.09 -18.78 -8.32
N LEU A 280 7.15 -17.49 -8.67
CA LEU A 280 6.04 -16.57 -8.46
C LEU A 280 4.82 -17.01 -9.25
N ILE A 281 3.66 -17.01 -8.61
CA ILE A 281 2.37 -17.32 -9.22
C ILE A 281 1.54 -16.05 -9.32
N SER A 282 0.55 -16.07 -10.20
CA SER A 282 -0.41 -15.00 -10.41
C SER A 282 -1.82 -15.59 -10.36
N LEU A 283 -2.84 -14.73 -10.22
CA LEU A 283 -4.23 -15.17 -10.37
C LEU A 283 -4.47 -15.83 -11.74
N ALA A 284 -3.79 -15.36 -12.79
CA ALA A 284 -3.94 -15.91 -14.14
C ALA A 284 -3.55 -17.39 -14.23
N ASP A 285 -2.64 -17.89 -13.39
CA ASP A 285 -2.29 -19.32 -13.32
C ASP A 285 -3.46 -20.21 -12.83
N TYR A 286 -4.50 -19.60 -12.23
CA TYR A 286 -5.68 -20.27 -11.68
C TYR A 286 -6.99 -19.85 -12.35
N ALA A 287 -6.90 -19.16 -13.49
CA ALA A 287 -8.06 -18.92 -14.33
C ALA A 287 -8.63 -20.26 -14.82
N PRO A 288 -9.95 -20.39 -15.08
CA PRO A 288 -10.50 -21.55 -15.80
C PRO A 288 -9.76 -21.81 -17.12
N MET A 289 -9.18 -20.76 -17.74
CA MET A 289 -8.34 -20.82 -18.94
C MET A 289 -6.98 -21.51 -18.72
N ALA A 290 -6.42 -21.52 -17.51
CA ALA A 290 -5.05 -22.01 -17.24
C ALA A 290 -4.97 -23.53 -17.11
N GLN A 291 -6.07 -24.21 -16.78
CA GLN A 291 -6.14 -25.67 -16.87
C GLN A 291 -6.09 -26.15 -18.34
N PHE A 292 -6.43 -25.29 -19.29
CA PHE A 292 -6.37 -25.59 -20.73
C PHE A 292 -5.05 -25.19 -21.41
N ALA A 293 -4.10 -24.58 -20.67
CA ALA A 293 -2.78 -24.21 -21.18
C ALA A 293 -1.75 -25.35 -21.09
N THR A 294 -2.18 -26.58 -20.77
CA THR A 294 -1.31 -27.75 -20.76
C THR A 294 -1.20 -28.45 -22.11
N ASP A 295 -1.99 -28.04 -23.12
CA ASP A 295 -1.72 -28.36 -24.51
C ASP A 295 -0.83 -27.26 -25.12
N GLU A 296 0.35 -27.64 -25.58
CA GLU A 296 1.43 -26.83 -26.19
C GLU A 296 1.01 -25.94 -27.39
N ASN A 297 -0.29 -25.83 -27.72
CA ASN A 297 -0.78 -25.20 -28.94
C ASN A 297 -2.05 -24.36 -28.82
N VAL A 298 -2.56 -24.05 -27.60
CA VAL A 298 -3.96 -23.57 -27.45
C VAL A 298 -4.10 -22.14 -26.89
N GLY A 299 -3.03 -21.35 -26.76
CA GLY A 299 -3.17 -19.94 -26.39
C GLY A 299 -2.02 -19.05 -26.88
N PRO A 300 -2.24 -17.73 -27.03
CA PRO A 300 -1.16 -16.80 -27.31
C PRO A 300 -0.10 -16.93 -26.21
N THR A 301 1.15 -17.13 -26.63
CA THR A 301 2.28 -17.18 -25.72
C THR A 301 2.44 -15.84 -25.00
N ALA A 302 3.18 -15.82 -23.90
CA ALA A 302 3.51 -14.57 -23.22
C ALA A 302 4.17 -13.54 -24.17
N ASP A 303 4.93 -14.03 -25.15
CA ASP A 303 5.57 -13.22 -26.19
C ASP A 303 4.54 -12.63 -27.18
N ASP A 304 3.49 -13.39 -27.53
CA ASP A 304 2.40 -12.91 -28.40
C ASP A 304 1.58 -11.80 -27.73
N VAL A 305 1.37 -11.89 -26.41
CA VAL A 305 0.66 -10.86 -25.62
C VAL A 305 1.51 -9.59 -25.47
N ALA A 306 2.83 -9.74 -25.28
CA ALA A 306 3.76 -8.63 -25.22
C ALA A 306 3.85 -7.90 -26.57
N ALA A 307 3.97 -8.64 -27.67
CA ALA A 307 3.97 -8.09 -29.02
C ALA A 307 2.67 -7.34 -29.35
N ALA A 308 1.51 -7.90 -28.99
CA ALA A 308 0.21 -7.26 -29.19
C ALA A 308 0.05 -5.94 -28.41
N SER A 309 0.76 -5.80 -27.28
CA SER A 309 0.74 -4.58 -26.46
C SER A 309 1.47 -3.40 -27.10
N GLU A 310 2.41 -3.67 -28.01
CA GLU A 310 3.19 -2.66 -28.75
C GLU A 310 2.52 -2.23 -30.08
N MET A 311 1.48 -2.95 -30.52
CA MET A 311 0.76 -2.68 -31.77
C MET A 311 -0.21 -1.50 -31.66
N SER A 312 -0.50 -0.85 -32.79
CA SER A 312 -1.57 0.14 -32.88
C SER A 312 -2.94 -0.52 -32.61
N GLN A 313 -3.93 0.27 -32.22
CA GLN A 313 -5.26 -0.25 -31.89
C GLN A 313 -5.94 -0.93 -33.10
N GLU A 314 -5.68 -0.43 -34.31
CA GLU A 314 -6.19 -1.00 -35.56
C GLU A 314 -5.50 -2.34 -35.86
N ASP A 315 -4.17 -2.38 -35.82
CA ASP A 315 -3.40 -3.62 -36.07
C ASP A 315 -3.70 -4.70 -35.02
N ARG A 316 -3.93 -4.32 -33.76
CA ARG A 316 -4.33 -5.25 -32.69
C ARG A 316 -5.69 -5.87 -32.97
N THR A 317 -6.64 -5.08 -33.49
CA THR A 317 -7.99 -5.57 -33.83
C THR A 317 -7.93 -6.57 -34.98
N ASP A 318 -7.14 -6.29 -36.01
CA ASP A 318 -6.94 -7.20 -37.15
C ASP A 318 -6.20 -8.48 -36.74
N PHE A 319 -5.21 -8.36 -35.85
CA PHE A 319 -4.53 -9.50 -35.27
C PHE A 319 -5.50 -10.40 -34.48
N ILE A 320 -6.33 -9.83 -33.61
CA ILE A 320 -7.36 -10.57 -32.87
C ILE A 320 -8.34 -11.25 -33.83
N ARG A 321 -8.86 -10.54 -34.84
CA ARG A 321 -9.73 -11.15 -35.87
C ARG A 321 -9.07 -12.32 -36.58
N SER A 322 -7.78 -12.22 -36.90
CA SER A 322 -7.04 -13.33 -37.53
C SER A 322 -6.97 -14.57 -36.63
N MET A 323 -6.87 -14.38 -35.31
CA MET A 323 -6.85 -15.48 -34.34
C MET A 323 -8.22 -16.12 -34.21
N VAL A 324 -9.27 -15.30 -34.10
CA VAL A 324 -10.66 -15.76 -34.02
C VAL A 324 -11.06 -16.53 -35.28
N ASN A 325 -10.65 -16.07 -36.47
CA ASN A 325 -10.89 -16.80 -37.71
C ASN A 325 -10.19 -18.17 -37.77
N ARG A 326 -8.96 -18.29 -37.26
CA ARG A 326 -8.30 -19.61 -37.16
C ARG A 326 -9.06 -20.56 -36.24
N LEU A 327 -9.56 -20.04 -35.12
CA LEU A 327 -10.40 -20.81 -34.20
C LEU A 327 -11.71 -21.24 -34.88
N ALA A 328 -12.38 -20.33 -35.59
CA ALA A 328 -13.60 -20.62 -36.33
C ALA A 328 -13.39 -21.75 -37.35
N THR A 329 -12.38 -21.64 -38.21
CA THR A 329 -12.05 -22.67 -39.21
C THR A 329 -11.75 -24.02 -38.56
N ARG A 330 -11.00 -24.05 -37.47
CA ARG A 330 -10.72 -25.31 -36.75
C ARG A 330 -12.01 -25.96 -36.22
N LEU A 331 -12.94 -25.16 -35.72
CA LEU A 331 -14.20 -25.68 -35.16
C LEU A 331 -15.16 -26.22 -36.23
N GLU A 332 -14.96 -25.85 -37.49
CA GLU A 332 -15.63 -26.53 -38.62
C GLU A 332 -15.12 -27.97 -38.77
N ASP A 333 -13.83 -28.22 -38.53
CA ASP A 333 -13.21 -29.55 -38.56
C ASP A 333 -13.42 -30.34 -37.25
N GLU A 334 -13.60 -29.65 -36.12
CA GLU A 334 -13.83 -30.20 -34.77
C GLU A 334 -15.22 -29.79 -34.22
N PRO A 335 -16.32 -30.26 -34.84
CA PRO A 335 -17.67 -29.73 -34.58
C PRO A 335 -18.26 -30.11 -33.21
N ASP A 336 -17.60 -31.00 -32.47
CA ASP A 336 -17.99 -31.48 -31.14
C ASP A 336 -17.21 -30.80 -30.00
N ASP A 337 -16.29 -29.86 -30.31
CA ASP A 337 -15.54 -29.07 -29.32
C ASP A 337 -16.43 -27.99 -28.69
N LEU A 338 -17.24 -28.39 -27.70
CA LEU A 338 -18.12 -27.49 -26.94
C LEU A 338 -17.37 -26.25 -26.41
N GLU A 339 -16.21 -26.48 -25.79
CA GLU A 339 -15.43 -25.42 -25.17
C GLU A 339 -14.85 -24.46 -26.21
N GLY A 340 -14.53 -24.96 -27.40
CA GLY A 340 -14.15 -24.16 -28.55
C GLY A 340 -15.29 -23.28 -29.05
N TRP A 341 -16.51 -23.81 -29.17
CA TRP A 341 -17.69 -23.04 -29.59
C TRP A 341 -18.06 -21.93 -28.58
N LEU A 342 -17.97 -22.21 -27.27
CA LEU A 342 -18.18 -21.18 -26.24
C LEU A 342 -17.10 -20.08 -26.30
N ARG A 343 -15.84 -20.44 -26.54
CA ARG A 343 -14.75 -19.46 -26.71
C ARG A 343 -14.95 -18.61 -27.95
N LEU A 344 -15.32 -19.22 -29.08
CA LEU A 344 -15.58 -18.52 -30.32
C LEU A 344 -16.73 -17.50 -30.15
N ALA A 345 -17.81 -17.90 -29.48
CA ALA A 345 -18.96 -17.03 -29.23
C ALA A 345 -18.61 -15.80 -28.37
N ASN A 346 -17.84 -15.99 -27.30
CA ASN A 346 -17.35 -14.89 -26.47
C ASN A 346 -16.41 -13.96 -27.24
N ALA A 347 -15.51 -14.51 -28.06
CA ALA A 347 -14.61 -13.72 -28.88
C ALA A 347 -15.36 -12.83 -29.88
N TYR A 348 -16.38 -13.38 -30.56
CA TYR A 348 -17.23 -12.60 -31.45
C TYR A 348 -18.05 -11.53 -30.73
N THR A 349 -18.48 -11.78 -29.48
CA THR A 349 -19.19 -10.79 -28.67
C THR A 349 -18.29 -9.58 -28.33
N VAL A 350 -17.04 -9.84 -27.96
CA VAL A 350 -16.06 -8.76 -27.67
C VAL A 350 -15.70 -7.96 -28.93
N LEU A 351 -15.71 -8.61 -30.10
CA LEU A 351 -15.45 -7.98 -31.39
C LEU A 351 -16.66 -7.26 -32.01
N ASP A 352 -17.81 -7.26 -31.33
CA ASP A 352 -19.10 -6.74 -31.83
C ASP A 352 -19.58 -7.43 -33.11
N GLU A 353 -19.17 -8.70 -33.31
CA GLU A 353 -19.54 -9.55 -34.45
C GLU A 353 -20.78 -10.39 -34.10
N ARG A 354 -21.91 -9.70 -33.99
CA ARG A 354 -23.16 -10.19 -33.40
C ARG A 354 -23.73 -11.46 -34.06
N GLU A 355 -23.78 -11.52 -35.39
CA GLU A 355 -24.34 -12.68 -36.12
C GLU A 355 -23.50 -13.95 -35.90
N GLN A 356 -22.18 -13.81 -35.91
CA GLN A 356 -21.25 -14.90 -35.68
C GLN A 356 -21.27 -15.38 -34.23
N ALA A 357 -21.42 -14.45 -33.27
CA ALA A 357 -21.59 -14.78 -31.86
C ALA A 357 -22.84 -15.62 -31.62
N ILE A 358 -23.98 -15.24 -32.22
CA ILE A 358 -25.24 -16.00 -32.14
C ILE A 358 -25.03 -17.43 -32.67
N THR A 359 -24.46 -17.57 -33.87
CA THR A 359 -24.24 -18.88 -34.51
C THR A 359 -23.36 -19.79 -33.63
N ALA A 360 -22.29 -19.24 -33.05
CA ALA A 360 -21.40 -20.00 -32.17
C ALA A 360 -22.09 -20.40 -30.84
N TYR A 361 -22.91 -19.52 -30.26
CA TYR A 361 -23.70 -19.83 -29.07
C TYR A 361 -24.78 -20.89 -29.33
N GLU A 362 -25.48 -20.85 -30.46
CA GLU A 362 -26.44 -21.88 -30.86
C GLU A 362 -25.77 -23.25 -30.99
N ARG A 363 -24.57 -23.29 -31.58
CA ARG A 363 -23.79 -24.51 -31.72
C ARG A 363 -23.33 -25.06 -30.37
N ALA A 364 -22.86 -24.20 -29.47
CA ALA A 364 -22.51 -24.58 -28.10
C ALA A 364 -23.73 -25.07 -27.31
N GLN A 365 -24.89 -24.42 -27.45
CA GLN A 365 -26.13 -24.82 -26.80
C GLN A 365 -26.57 -26.23 -27.23
N ALA A 366 -26.51 -26.53 -28.53
CA ALA A 366 -26.85 -27.84 -29.06
C ALA A 366 -25.96 -28.95 -28.46
N LEU A 367 -24.66 -28.68 -28.32
CA LEU A 367 -23.70 -29.61 -27.69
C LEU A 367 -23.97 -29.77 -26.18
N LEU A 368 -24.25 -28.68 -25.47
CA LEU A 368 -24.62 -28.73 -24.05
C LEU A 368 -25.86 -29.59 -23.81
N MET A 369 -26.92 -29.40 -24.60
CA MET A 369 -28.14 -30.19 -24.49
C MET A 369 -27.91 -31.67 -24.83
N ALA A 370 -26.99 -31.97 -25.75
CA ALA A 370 -26.62 -33.34 -26.09
C ALA A 370 -25.81 -34.03 -24.98
N ILE A 371 -24.94 -33.30 -24.27
CA ILE A 371 -24.11 -33.82 -23.18
C ILE A 371 -24.91 -33.98 -21.89
N SER A 372 -25.61 -32.92 -21.48
CA SER A 372 -26.39 -32.88 -20.24
C SER A 372 -27.50 -31.83 -20.35
N PRO A 373 -28.78 -32.24 -20.47
CA PRO A 373 -29.91 -31.32 -20.55
C PRO A 373 -30.12 -30.44 -19.30
N THR A 374 -29.45 -30.77 -18.20
CA THR A 374 -29.51 -30.02 -16.93
C THR A 374 -28.22 -29.25 -16.64
N ASP A 375 -27.34 -29.08 -17.63
CA ASP A 375 -26.10 -28.32 -17.45
C ASP A 375 -26.43 -26.84 -17.15
N PRO A 376 -25.95 -26.28 -16.02
CA PRO A 376 -26.24 -24.89 -15.65
C PRO A 376 -25.73 -23.86 -16.67
N ARG A 377 -24.76 -24.23 -17.52
CA ARG A 377 -24.24 -23.36 -18.59
C ARG A 377 -25.28 -23.07 -19.67
N ILE A 378 -26.31 -23.91 -19.82
CA ILE A 378 -27.41 -23.68 -20.77
C ILE A 378 -28.10 -22.34 -20.48
N GLN A 379 -28.35 -22.03 -19.20
CA GLN A 379 -28.98 -20.76 -18.81
C GLN A 379 -28.11 -19.54 -19.16
N ASN A 380 -26.80 -19.68 -19.05
CA ASN A 380 -25.86 -18.61 -19.41
C ASN A 380 -25.85 -18.36 -20.92
N VAL A 381 -25.88 -19.43 -21.73
CA VAL A 381 -25.94 -19.34 -23.19
C VAL A 381 -27.29 -18.78 -23.64
N GLU A 382 -28.41 -19.20 -23.04
CA GLU A 382 -29.75 -18.65 -23.33
C GLU A 382 -29.83 -17.16 -23.05
N LYS A 383 -29.27 -16.73 -21.91
CA LYS A 383 -29.20 -15.31 -21.57
C LYS A 383 -28.35 -14.54 -22.59
N ALA A 384 -27.16 -15.04 -22.92
CA ALA A 384 -26.29 -14.40 -23.90
C ALA A 384 -26.94 -14.29 -25.29
N LEU A 385 -27.67 -15.32 -25.72
CA LEU A 385 -28.45 -15.30 -26.96
C LEU A 385 -29.57 -14.25 -26.92
N SER A 386 -30.30 -14.16 -25.79
CA SER A 386 -31.34 -13.13 -25.60
C SER A 386 -30.75 -11.73 -25.72
N ASP A 387 -29.65 -11.46 -25.01
CA ASP A 387 -28.97 -10.15 -25.02
C ASP A 387 -28.45 -9.81 -26.43
N LEU A 388 -28.01 -10.81 -27.21
CA LEU A 388 -27.57 -10.66 -28.61
C LEU A 388 -28.74 -10.64 -29.61
N MET A 389 -29.99 -10.78 -29.21
CA MET A 389 -31.17 -10.68 -30.09
C MET A 389 -31.98 -9.39 -29.87
N GLU A 390 -31.75 -8.67 -28.77
CA GLU A 390 -32.29 -7.33 -28.47
C GLU A 390 -31.49 -6.19 -29.13
#